data_AF-A0A7V9ERC9-F1
#
_entry.id   AF-A0A7V9ERC9-F1
#
_cell.length_a   1.000
_cell.length_b   1.000
_cell.length_c   1.000
_cell.angle_alpha   90.00
_cell.angle_beta   90.00
_cell.angle_gamma   90.00
#
_symmetry.space_group_name_H-M   'P 1'
#
loop_
_entity.id
_entity.type
_entity.pdbx_description
1 polymer ?
#
loop_
_entity_poly.entity_id
_entity_poly.type
_entity_poly.pdbx_seq_one_letter_code
_entity_poly.pdbx_strand_id
1 'polypeptide(L)'
;MNDLDETRTFRLSTNLLGNGYVECISDSTLTAIRDAQPEEMRGLAPEVPVLEGEGRARIGRFGWKSQHASLVSFSADAYVNEMGITSPLFLDENTSSGNFVGFGSGYDPLPEPDNDGTDVEAFALFIRSTKAPPRGPITDDVRLGQKVFEEIGCAVCHVSPIVTAAPGTPINGGAFIVPSALGSKIVRPFSDFLLHDIGTGDGIPIQPTPEFAETANKMRTAPLWGLRARNRLMHDGFSFTKNEAIQRHDGQAADVRDAFNALDDTEKAQL
;
A
#
# COMPACT_ATOMS: atom_id res chain seq x y z
N MET A 1 -11.03 8.80 32.06
CA MET A 1 -11.53 8.09 30.88
C MET A 1 -10.49 7.01 30.63
N ASN A 2 -10.83 5.74 30.86
CA ASN A 2 -9.87 4.64 30.69
C ASN A 2 -9.62 4.49 29.19
N ASP A 3 -8.46 4.96 28.74
CA ASP A 3 -7.97 4.82 27.39
C ASP A 3 -7.59 3.34 27.19
N LEU A 4 -8.57 2.52 26.80
CA LEU A 4 -8.41 1.08 26.56
C LEU A 4 -7.87 0.81 25.14
N ASP A 5 -7.00 1.68 24.63
CA ASP A 5 -6.28 1.42 23.39
C ASP A 5 -5.03 0.59 23.70
N GLU A 6 -5.26 -0.71 23.94
CA GLU A 6 -4.21 -1.67 24.32
C GLU A 6 -3.36 -2.15 23.14
N THR A 7 -3.81 -1.91 21.91
CA THR A 7 -3.13 -2.39 20.70
C THR A 7 -2.06 -1.39 20.26
N ARG A 8 -0.79 -1.72 20.50
CA ARG A 8 0.36 -0.94 20.02
C ARG A 8 1.17 -1.76 19.03
N THR A 9 1.54 -1.15 17.91
CA THR A 9 2.31 -1.81 16.85
C THR A 9 3.34 -0.87 16.23
N PHE A 10 4.32 -1.44 15.53
CA PHE A 10 5.29 -0.69 14.73
C PHE A 10 4.89 -0.75 13.25
N ARG A 11 4.98 0.38 12.56
CA ARG A 11 4.89 0.46 11.10
C ARG A 11 6.02 1.33 10.56
N LEU A 12 6.70 0.87 9.53
CA LEU A 12 7.63 1.69 8.73
C LEU A 12 6.85 2.61 7.79
N SER A 13 7.41 3.77 7.44
CA SER A 13 6.84 4.58 6.35
C SER A 13 6.87 3.82 5.02
N THR A 14 5.79 3.87 4.25
CA THR A 14 5.72 3.21 2.94
C THR A 14 6.54 3.96 1.89
N ASN A 15 7.07 3.24 0.90
CA ASN A 15 7.71 3.88 -0.25
C ASN A 15 6.68 4.60 -1.13
N LEU A 16 7.03 5.80 -1.60
CA LEU A 16 6.21 6.63 -2.48
C LEU A 16 6.64 6.55 -3.97
N LEU A 17 7.82 6.00 -4.25
CA LEU A 17 8.38 5.96 -5.60
C LEU A 17 7.54 5.07 -6.54
N GLY A 18 7.07 5.67 -7.64
CA GLY A 18 6.27 5.00 -8.65
C GLY A 18 4.78 4.94 -8.35
N ASN A 19 4.31 5.56 -7.25
CA ASN A 19 2.91 5.50 -6.85
C ASN A 19 1.97 6.21 -7.84
N GLY A 20 2.46 7.13 -8.68
CA GLY A 20 1.66 7.67 -9.78
C GLY A 20 1.17 6.59 -10.75
N TYR A 21 1.99 5.56 -11.02
CA TYR A 21 1.55 4.43 -11.82
C TYR A 21 0.56 3.54 -11.06
N VAL A 22 0.78 3.34 -9.76
CA VAL A 22 -0.10 2.53 -8.90
C VAL A 22 -1.49 3.16 -8.82
N GLU A 23 -1.56 4.48 -8.67
CA GLU A 23 -2.83 5.23 -8.70
C GLU A 23 -3.59 5.01 -10.00
N CYS A 24 -2.87 4.83 -11.12
CA CYS A 24 -3.45 4.63 -12.44
C CYS A 24 -3.80 3.17 -12.77
N ILE A 25 -3.65 2.22 -11.84
CA ILE A 25 -4.15 0.84 -12.03
C ILE A 25 -5.67 0.85 -11.87
N SER A 26 -6.41 0.29 -12.83
CA SER A 26 -7.87 0.26 -12.76
C SER A 26 -8.36 -0.73 -11.69
N ASP A 27 -9.50 -0.44 -11.09
CA ASP A 27 -10.14 -1.33 -10.13
C ASP A 27 -10.46 -2.70 -10.77
N SER A 28 -10.90 -2.71 -12.04
CA SER A 28 -11.10 -3.94 -12.80
C SER A 28 -9.83 -4.79 -12.93
N THR A 29 -8.64 -4.17 -12.98
CA THR A 29 -7.37 -4.90 -13.03
C THR A 29 -7.08 -5.55 -11.69
N LEU A 30 -7.28 -4.83 -10.57
CA LEU A 30 -7.08 -5.37 -9.22
C LEU A 30 -8.08 -6.49 -8.91
N THR A 31 -9.35 -6.31 -9.29
CA THR A 31 -10.38 -7.34 -9.18
C THR A 31 -10.05 -8.58 -10.02
N ALA A 32 -9.58 -8.40 -11.26
CA ALA A 32 -9.18 -9.53 -12.10
C ALA A 32 -7.98 -10.30 -11.53
N ILE A 33 -7.01 -9.58 -10.94
CA ILE A 33 -5.88 -10.22 -10.23
C ILE A 33 -6.40 -11.03 -9.04
N ARG A 34 -7.22 -10.42 -8.19
CA ARG A 34 -7.85 -11.07 -7.02
C ARG A 34 -8.60 -12.34 -7.43
N ASP A 35 -9.46 -12.24 -8.43
CA ASP A 35 -10.36 -13.33 -8.82
C ASP A 35 -9.61 -14.48 -9.51
N ALA A 36 -8.41 -14.22 -10.05
CA ALA A 36 -7.52 -15.23 -10.60
C ALA A 36 -6.68 -15.95 -9.52
N GLN A 37 -6.62 -15.45 -8.28
CA GLN A 37 -5.90 -16.12 -7.19
C GLN A 37 -6.66 -17.37 -6.73
N PRO A 38 -5.94 -18.43 -6.31
CA PRO A 38 -6.51 -19.55 -5.57
C PRO A 38 -7.31 -19.05 -4.36
N GLU A 39 -8.41 -19.74 -4.02
CA GLU A 39 -9.35 -19.28 -3.00
C GLU A 39 -8.67 -19.10 -1.63
N GLU A 40 -7.79 -20.03 -1.27
CA GLU A 40 -7.01 -20.04 -0.04
C GLU A 40 -5.97 -18.91 0.05
N MET A 41 -5.48 -18.42 -1.09
CA MET A 41 -4.51 -17.31 -1.17
C MET A 41 -5.14 -15.97 -1.56
N ARG A 42 -6.45 -15.94 -1.80
CA ARG A 42 -7.13 -14.77 -2.36
C ARG A 42 -7.04 -13.56 -1.42
N GLY A 43 -6.55 -12.46 -1.96
CA GLY A 43 -6.48 -11.19 -1.26
C GLY A 43 -7.84 -10.51 -1.14
N LEU A 44 -7.94 -9.58 -0.20
CA LEU A 44 -9.08 -8.69 -0.05
C LEU A 44 -8.80 -7.37 -0.80
N ALA A 45 -9.77 -6.93 -1.60
CA ALA A 45 -9.76 -5.64 -2.29
C ALA A 45 -10.77 -4.70 -1.61
N PRO A 46 -10.38 -3.98 -0.54
CA PRO A 46 -11.32 -3.12 0.18
C PRO A 46 -11.70 -1.92 -0.70
N GLU A 47 -12.97 -1.56 -0.72
CA GLU A 47 -13.42 -0.28 -1.29
C GLU A 47 -13.32 0.81 -0.22
N VAL A 48 -12.70 1.93 -0.56
CA VAL A 48 -12.52 3.07 0.35
C VAL A 48 -12.96 4.36 -0.35
N PRO A 49 -13.47 5.36 0.40
CA PRO A 49 -13.91 6.61 -0.20
C PRO A 49 -12.72 7.39 -0.77
N VAL A 50 -12.91 7.99 -1.94
CA VAL A 50 -11.99 8.99 -2.49
C VAL A 50 -12.49 10.37 -2.08
N LEU A 51 -11.77 11.04 -1.17
CA LEU A 51 -12.24 12.25 -0.50
C LEU A 51 -12.40 13.41 -1.48
N GLU A 52 -11.42 13.63 -2.36
CA GLU A 52 -11.50 14.65 -3.42
C GLU A 52 -12.47 14.29 -4.55
N GLY A 53 -13.00 13.05 -4.54
CA GLY A 53 -13.94 12.51 -5.51
C GLY A 53 -15.38 12.41 -4.98
N GLU A 54 -15.75 13.28 -4.03
CA GLU A 54 -17.06 13.30 -3.35
C GLU A 54 -17.39 11.99 -2.61
N GLY A 55 -16.36 11.31 -2.09
CA GLY A 55 -16.51 10.05 -1.36
C GLY A 55 -16.86 8.85 -2.24
N ARG A 56 -16.78 8.97 -3.56
CA ARG A 56 -16.98 7.81 -4.47
C ARG A 56 -15.98 6.72 -4.12
N ALA A 57 -16.49 5.52 -3.91
CA ALA A 57 -15.68 4.38 -3.52
C ALA A 57 -14.75 3.93 -4.66
N ARG A 58 -13.55 3.49 -4.28
CA ARG A 58 -12.55 2.92 -5.17
C ARG A 58 -11.72 1.90 -4.41
N ILE A 59 -11.20 0.88 -5.08
CA ILE A 59 -10.33 -0.11 -4.43
C ILE A 59 -9.12 0.57 -3.80
N GLY A 60 -8.88 0.29 -2.52
CA GLY A 60 -7.75 0.79 -1.75
C GLY A 60 -6.41 0.24 -2.23
N ARG A 61 -5.35 1.07 -2.20
CA ARG A 61 -4.01 0.70 -2.72
C ARG A 61 -2.82 1.43 -2.09
N PHE A 62 -3.08 2.39 -1.20
CA PHE A 62 -2.05 3.16 -0.49
C PHE A 62 -2.13 2.99 1.03
N GLY A 63 -1.00 3.19 1.71
CA GLY A 63 -0.81 2.79 3.11
C GLY A 63 -0.54 1.30 3.29
N TRP A 64 -0.39 0.83 4.53
CA TRP A 64 -0.21 -0.59 4.83
C TRP A 64 -1.51 -1.39 4.82
N LYS A 65 -2.64 -0.71 4.99
CA LYS A 65 -3.97 -1.32 5.05
C LYS A 65 -4.80 -1.02 3.81
N SER A 66 -4.18 -0.51 2.73
CA SER A 66 -4.93 -0.05 1.55
C SER A 66 -6.02 0.95 1.92
N GLN A 67 -5.85 1.73 2.99
CA GLN A 67 -6.89 2.61 3.52
C GLN A 67 -7.17 3.83 2.62
N HIS A 68 -6.33 4.07 1.61
CA HIS A 68 -6.49 5.15 0.63
C HIS A 68 -6.44 4.62 -0.79
N ALA A 69 -7.28 5.20 -1.67
CA ALA A 69 -7.34 4.85 -3.08
C ALA A 69 -6.70 5.89 -4.02
N SER A 70 -6.55 7.14 -3.56
CA SER A 70 -5.93 8.24 -4.31
C SER A 70 -4.73 8.83 -3.58
N LEU A 71 -3.84 9.48 -4.33
CA LEU A 71 -2.66 10.15 -3.78
C LEU A 71 -2.99 11.48 -3.10
N VAL A 72 -4.13 12.10 -3.43
CA VAL A 72 -4.59 13.33 -2.75
C VAL A 72 -5.16 12.97 -1.38
N SER A 73 -6.08 11.99 -1.31
CA SER A 73 -6.61 11.49 -0.03
C SER A 73 -5.49 10.96 0.88
N PHE A 74 -4.54 10.19 0.32
CA PHE A 74 -3.36 9.71 1.05
C PHE A 74 -2.46 10.85 1.57
N SER A 75 -2.23 11.89 0.75
CA SER A 75 -1.42 13.04 1.15
C SER A 75 -2.10 13.86 2.25
N ALA A 76 -3.41 14.10 2.14
CA ALA A 76 -4.18 14.86 3.11
C ALA A 76 -4.22 14.15 4.48
N ASP A 77 -4.37 12.83 4.47
CA ASP A 77 -4.32 12.01 5.68
C ASP A 77 -2.92 12.04 6.34
N ALA A 78 -1.85 12.01 5.54
CA ALA A 78 -0.49 12.13 6.06
C ALA A 78 -0.22 13.51 6.68
N TYR A 79 -0.79 14.59 6.12
CA TYR A 79 -0.63 15.94 6.67
C TYR A 79 -1.15 16.02 8.11
N VAL A 80 -2.36 15.55 8.38
CA VAL A 80 -2.93 15.59 9.74
C VAL A 80 -2.30 14.52 10.66
N ASN A 81 -2.05 13.31 10.17
CA ASN A 81 -1.57 12.22 11.04
C ASN A 81 -0.04 12.23 11.31
N GLU A 82 0.76 12.77 10.40
CA GLU A 82 2.22 12.79 10.55
C GLU A 82 2.77 14.18 10.91
N MET A 83 2.09 15.25 10.50
CA MET A 83 2.58 16.62 10.65
C MET A 83 1.68 17.50 11.55
N GLY A 84 0.44 17.09 11.82
CA GLY A 84 -0.54 17.91 12.54
C GLY A 84 -0.93 19.16 11.74
N ILE A 85 -1.19 18.99 10.44
CA ILE A 85 -1.63 20.07 9.54
C ILE A 85 -2.99 19.68 8.97
N THR A 86 -4.01 20.46 9.30
CA THR A 86 -5.36 20.27 8.77
C THR A 86 -5.50 20.80 7.33
N SER A 87 -6.47 20.26 6.59
CA SER A 87 -6.74 20.61 5.19
C SER A 87 -8.25 20.53 4.89
N PRO A 88 -8.74 21.00 3.73
CA PRO A 88 -10.18 20.93 3.44
C PRO A 88 -10.76 19.51 3.41
N LEU A 89 -9.93 18.48 3.26
CA LEU A 89 -10.35 17.07 3.30
C LEU A 89 -10.34 16.48 4.73
N PHE A 90 -9.60 17.11 5.66
CA PHE A 90 -9.49 16.71 7.06
C PHE A 90 -9.39 17.97 7.94
N LEU A 91 -10.54 18.42 8.44
CA LEU A 91 -10.68 19.65 9.23
C LEU A 91 -10.43 19.46 10.73
N ASP A 92 -10.43 18.21 11.19
CA ASP A 92 -10.29 17.90 12.61
C ASP A 92 -8.87 17.38 12.89
N GLU A 93 -8.18 18.01 13.83
CA GLU A 93 -6.88 17.55 14.32
C GLU A 93 -7.01 16.25 15.13
N ASN A 94 -5.95 15.45 15.14
CA ASN A 94 -5.88 14.26 15.96
C ASN A 94 -5.86 14.59 17.46
N THR A 95 -6.35 13.65 18.28
CA THR A 95 -6.14 13.77 19.74
C THR A 95 -4.74 13.33 20.13
N SER A 96 -4.16 13.96 21.16
CA SER A 96 -2.88 13.55 21.74
C SER A 96 -3.10 12.89 23.09
N SER A 97 -2.90 11.57 23.16
CA SER A 97 -3.18 10.74 24.35
C SER A 97 -4.61 10.97 24.89
N GLY A 98 -5.59 11.00 23.99
CA GLY A 98 -6.99 11.26 24.31
C GLY A 98 -7.34 12.71 24.63
N ASN A 99 -6.38 13.65 24.59
CA ASN A 99 -6.64 15.07 24.77
C ASN A 99 -6.91 15.75 23.43
N PHE A 100 -7.97 16.55 23.37
CA PHE A 100 -8.23 17.41 22.22
C PHE A 100 -7.17 18.51 22.13
N VAL A 101 -6.53 18.63 20.96
CA VAL A 101 -5.44 19.59 20.72
C VAL A 101 -5.67 20.50 19.50
N GLY A 102 -6.80 20.37 18.79
CA GLY A 102 -7.17 21.25 17.68
C GLY A 102 -7.66 22.63 18.14
N PHE A 103 -8.21 23.41 17.21
CA PHE A 103 -8.61 24.80 17.43
C PHE A 103 -9.58 24.99 18.59
N GLY A 104 -9.38 26.09 19.32
CA GLY A 104 -10.12 26.41 20.52
C GLY A 104 -9.60 25.67 21.76
N SER A 105 -8.60 24.80 21.60
CA SER A 105 -7.76 24.34 22.70
C SER A 105 -6.71 25.40 23.07
N GLY A 106 -5.94 25.15 24.13
CA GLY A 106 -4.77 25.97 24.47
C GLY A 106 -3.53 25.68 23.61
N TYR A 107 -3.60 24.70 22.70
CA TYR A 107 -2.49 24.21 21.90
C TYR A 107 -2.53 24.75 20.47
N ASP A 108 -3.74 24.91 19.92
CA ASP A 108 -3.95 25.48 18.60
C ASP A 108 -4.86 26.72 18.65
N PRO A 109 -4.29 27.93 18.49
CA PRO A 109 -5.04 29.17 18.49
C PRO A 109 -5.57 29.57 17.11
N LEU A 110 -5.24 28.85 16.03
CA LEU A 110 -5.63 29.22 14.66
C LEU A 110 -6.81 28.38 14.19
N PRO A 111 -7.80 28.98 13.49
CA PRO A 111 -8.91 28.21 12.95
C PRO A 111 -8.48 27.38 11.74
N GLU A 112 -9.11 26.23 11.61
CA GLU A 112 -8.89 25.27 10.54
C GLU A 112 -9.59 25.69 9.23
N PRO A 113 -9.07 25.25 8.07
CA PRO A 113 -7.86 24.44 7.94
C PRO A 113 -6.57 25.27 7.99
N ASP A 114 -5.49 24.67 8.49
CA ASP A 114 -4.13 25.24 8.47
C ASP A 114 -3.62 25.48 7.06
N ASN A 115 -4.03 24.61 6.14
CA ASN A 115 -3.70 24.68 4.72
C ASN A 115 -4.97 24.74 3.86
N ASP A 116 -4.94 25.52 2.77
CA ASP A 116 -6.06 25.61 1.84
C ASP A 116 -6.21 24.41 0.88
N GLY A 117 -5.36 23.39 1.03
CA GLY A 117 -5.31 22.17 0.22
C GLY A 117 -4.35 22.25 -0.97
N THR A 118 -3.82 23.43 -1.31
CA THR A 118 -2.91 23.58 -2.47
C THR A 118 -1.60 22.83 -2.27
N ASP A 119 -1.07 22.78 -1.05
CA ASP A 119 0.16 22.05 -0.74
C ASP A 119 -0.05 20.53 -0.74
N VAL A 120 -1.24 20.07 -0.31
CA VAL A 120 -1.64 18.66 -0.40
C VAL A 120 -1.65 18.20 -1.86
N GLU A 121 -2.23 18.99 -2.76
CA GLU A 121 -2.25 18.72 -4.20
C GLU A 121 -0.84 18.75 -4.81
N ALA A 122 -0.02 19.73 -4.44
CA ALA A 122 1.37 19.83 -4.88
C ALA A 122 2.20 18.61 -4.41
N PHE A 123 1.97 18.14 -3.17
CA PHE A 123 2.62 16.96 -2.64
C PHE A 123 2.18 15.69 -3.36
N ALA A 124 0.88 15.52 -3.60
CA ALA A 124 0.35 14.41 -4.39
C ALA A 124 0.92 14.42 -5.83
N LEU A 125 1.02 15.59 -6.47
CA LEU A 125 1.63 15.76 -7.79
C LEU A 125 3.12 15.41 -7.80
N PHE A 126 3.86 15.80 -6.76
CA PHE A 126 5.25 15.39 -6.59
C PHE A 126 5.38 13.87 -6.53
N ILE A 127 4.56 13.20 -5.70
CA ILE A 127 4.54 11.73 -5.60
C ILE A 127 4.20 11.08 -6.95
N ARG A 128 3.17 11.59 -7.65
CA ARG A 128 2.77 11.13 -9.00
C ARG A 128 3.92 11.23 -10.01
N SER A 129 4.80 12.20 -9.84
CA SER A 129 5.94 12.47 -10.72
C SER A 129 7.18 11.62 -10.41
N THR A 130 7.17 10.86 -9.31
CA THR A 130 8.28 9.97 -8.97
C THR A 130 8.35 8.76 -9.90
N LYS A 131 9.56 8.38 -10.30
CA LYS A 131 9.77 7.16 -11.09
C LYS A 131 9.65 5.91 -10.22
N ALA A 132 9.07 4.86 -10.78
CA ALA A 132 9.20 3.52 -10.23
C ALA A 132 10.68 3.09 -10.22
N PRO A 133 11.20 2.48 -9.13
CA PRO A 133 12.56 1.97 -9.10
C PRO A 133 12.81 0.99 -10.26
N PRO A 134 13.88 1.18 -11.06
CA PRO A 134 14.14 0.32 -12.21
C PRO A 134 14.60 -1.08 -11.77
N ARG A 135 14.34 -2.08 -12.62
CA ARG A 135 14.99 -3.39 -12.53
C ARG A 135 16.49 -3.26 -12.82
N GLY A 136 17.29 -4.13 -12.22
CA GLY A 136 18.69 -4.30 -12.61
C GLY A 136 18.83 -5.03 -13.96
N PRO A 137 20.07 -5.34 -14.38
CA PRO A 137 20.32 -6.16 -15.57
C PRO A 137 19.61 -7.51 -15.48
N ILE A 138 19.05 -7.97 -16.61
CA ILE A 138 18.38 -9.27 -16.70
C ILE A 138 19.38 -10.31 -17.19
N THR A 139 20.03 -10.99 -16.24
CA THR A 139 20.94 -12.11 -16.47
C THR A 139 20.17 -13.43 -16.55
N ASP A 140 20.86 -14.53 -16.83
CA ASP A 140 20.25 -15.86 -16.84
C ASP A 140 19.79 -16.30 -15.44
N ASP A 141 20.56 -15.96 -14.40
CA ASP A 141 20.13 -16.16 -13.00
C ASP A 141 18.84 -15.41 -12.68
N VAL A 142 18.67 -14.17 -13.17
CA VAL A 142 17.42 -13.41 -12.95
C VAL A 142 16.24 -14.07 -13.67
N ARG A 143 16.46 -14.69 -14.84
CA ARG A 143 15.41 -15.42 -15.56
C ARG A 143 15.04 -16.71 -14.84
N LEU A 144 16.03 -17.46 -14.37
CA LEU A 144 15.83 -18.68 -13.59
C LEU A 144 15.14 -18.39 -12.26
N GLY A 145 15.60 -17.37 -11.52
CA GLY A 145 14.98 -16.92 -10.28
C GLY A 145 13.55 -16.45 -10.49
N GLN A 146 13.26 -15.72 -11.57
CA GLN A 146 11.88 -15.35 -11.89
C GLN A 146 11.00 -16.59 -12.15
N LYS A 147 11.53 -17.60 -12.84
CA LYS A 147 10.83 -18.87 -13.06
C LYS A 147 10.54 -19.58 -11.73
N VAL A 148 11.55 -19.70 -10.85
CA VAL A 148 11.38 -20.28 -9.51
C VAL A 148 10.34 -19.49 -8.70
N PHE A 149 10.40 -18.15 -8.74
CA PHE A 149 9.44 -17.26 -8.07
C PHE A 149 7.99 -17.50 -8.51
N GLU A 150 7.79 -17.77 -9.79
CA GLU A 150 6.48 -18.13 -10.36
C GLU A 150 6.06 -19.55 -9.96
N GLU A 151 6.97 -20.53 -10.06
CA GLU A 151 6.70 -21.95 -9.79
C GLU A 151 6.37 -22.26 -8.33
N ILE A 152 7.03 -21.61 -7.36
CA ILE A 152 6.76 -21.83 -5.94
C ILE A 152 5.55 -21.04 -5.42
N GLY A 153 4.97 -20.16 -6.24
CA GLY A 153 3.74 -19.42 -5.92
C GLY A 153 3.93 -18.00 -5.38
N CYS A 154 5.14 -17.46 -5.26
CA CYS A 154 5.34 -16.06 -4.83
C CYS A 154 4.59 -15.07 -5.74
N ALA A 155 4.53 -15.37 -7.03
CA ALA A 155 3.85 -14.55 -8.04
C ALA A 155 2.31 -14.49 -7.88
N VAL A 156 1.70 -15.32 -7.03
CA VAL A 156 0.25 -15.27 -6.75
C VAL A 156 -0.15 -13.92 -6.14
N CYS A 157 0.62 -13.43 -5.17
CA CYS A 157 0.39 -12.11 -4.54
C CYS A 157 1.36 -11.04 -5.10
N HIS A 158 2.61 -11.43 -5.39
CA HIS A 158 3.61 -10.51 -5.93
C HIS A 158 3.55 -10.39 -7.46
N VAL A 159 2.41 -9.94 -7.96
CA VAL A 159 2.06 -9.94 -9.39
C VAL A 159 2.89 -8.95 -10.22
N SER A 160 3.31 -9.40 -11.41
CA SER A 160 4.03 -8.60 -12.41
C SER A 160 3.96 -9.27 -13.80
N PRO A 161 3.78 -8.53 -14.90
CA PRO A 161 3.51 -7.09 -14.99
C PRO A 161 2.06 -6.71 -14.65
N ILE A 162 1.84 -5.41 -14.46
CA ILE A 162 0.51 -4.78 -14.45
C ILE A 162 0.50 -3.64 -15.49
N VAL A 163 -0.63 -3.45 -16.17
CA VAL A 163 -0.83 -2.35 -17.13
C VAL A 163 -1.69 -1.27 -16.48
N THR A 164 -1.24 -0.01 -16.54
CA THR A 164 -2.05 1.12 -16.07
C THR A 164 -3.17 1.45 -17.05
N ALA A 165 -4.24 2.08 -16.55
CA ALA A 165 -5.37 2.52 -17.34
C ALA A 165 -4.94 3.43 -18.52
N ALA A 166 -5.75 3.49 -19.56
CA ALA A 166 -5.44 4.29 -20.74
C ALA A 166 -5.41 5.81 -20.41
N PRO A 167 -4.59 6.61 -21.12
CA PRO A 167 -4.65 8.06 -21.01
C PRO A 167 -6.06 8.58 -21.28
N GLY A 168 -6.49 9.61 -20.54
CA GLY A 168 -7.84 10.17 -20.62
C GLY A 168 -8.88 9.41 -19.78
N THR A 169 -8.54 8.27 -19.18
CA THR A 169 -9.46 7.56 -18.26
C THR A 169 -9.71 8.40 -17.01
N PRO A 170 -10.96 8.72 -16.65
CA PRO A 170 -11.27 9.34 -15.36
C PRO A 170 -11.16 8.30 -14.23
N ILE A 171 -10.41 8.63 -13.19
CA ILE A 171 -10.31 7.85 -11.94
C ILE A 171 -10.57 8.77 -10.74
N ASN A 172 -10.55 8.23 -9.52
CA ASN A 172 -10.75 9.00 -8.29
C ASN A 172 -12.08 9.78 -8.28
N GLY A 173 -13.17 9.12 -8.67
CA GLY A 173 -14.46 9.79 -8.83
C GLY A 173 -14.46 10.87 -9.91
N GLY A 174 -13.51 10.88 -10.85
CA GLY A 174 -13.38 11.91 -11.88
C GLY A 174 -12.49 13.09 -11.50
N ALA A 175 -11.99 13.14 -10.25
CA ALA A 175 -11.07 14.18 -9.80
C ALA A 175 -9.68 14.11 -10.47
N PHE A 176 -9.33 12.95 -11.05
CA PHE A 176 -8.07 12.78 -11.75
C PHE A 176 -8.26 12.12 -13.11
N ILE A 177 -7.72 12.75 -14.15
CA ILE A 177 -7.68 12.21 -15.52
C ILE A 177 -6.29 11.63 -15.76
N VAL A 178 -6.21 10.34 -16.08
CA VAL A 178 -4.93 9.66 -16.29
C VAL A 178 -4.14 10.34 -17.42
N PRO A 179 -2.94 10.91 -17.15
CA PRO A 179 -2.15 11.59 -18.16
C PRO A 179 -1.35 10.59 -19.02
N SER A 180 -0.94 10.98 -20.22
CA SER A 180 -0.12 10.14 -21.12
C SER A 180 1.21 9.66 -20.52
N ALA A 181 1.74 10.39 -19.53
CA ALA A 181 2.95 10.01 -18.79
C ALA A 181 2.73 8.77 -17.89
N LEU A 182 1.51 8.57 -17.39
CA LEU A 182 1.15 7.50 -16.46
C LEU A 182 0.25 6.44 -17.07
N GLY A 183 -0.46 6.74 -18.16
CA GLY A 183 -1.40 5.82 -18.80
C GLY A 183 -0.77 4.85 -19.81
N SER A 184 -1.40 3.67 -19.96
CA SER A 184 -0.97 2.56 -20.82
C SER A 184 0.49 2.16 -20.60
N LYS A 185 0.95 2.16 -19.35
CA LYS A 185 2.32 1.77 -18.98
C LYS A 185 2.34 0.36 -18.44
N ILE A 186 3.31 -0.42 -18.89
CA ILE A 186 3.64 -1.71 -18.30
C ILE A 186 4.55 -1.46 -17.10
N VAL A 187 4.04 -1.72 -15.90
CA VAL A 187 4.81 -1.62 -14.66
C VAL A 187 5.07 -3.00 -14.07
N ARG A 188 6.11 -3.09 -13.23
CA ARG A 188 6.59 -4.34 -12.63
C ARG A 188 6.74 -4.19 -11.12
N PRO A 189 5.62 -3.99 -10.40
CA PRO A 189 5.66 -3.75 -8.96
C PRO A 189 5.99 -5.01 -8.17
N PHE A 190 5.67 -6.19 -8.71
CA PHE A 190 5.69 -7.45 -7.96
C PHE A 190 4.82 -7.31 -6.70
N SER A 191 3.56 -6.93 -6.92
CA SER A 191 2.53 -6.71 -5.90
C SER A 191 1.18 -6.57 -6.61
N ASP A 192 0.17 -7.20 -6.03
CA ASP A 192 -1.24 -7.06 -6.40
C ASP A 192 -1.94 -5.89 -5.69
N PHE A 193 -1.27 -5.24 -4.72
CA PHE A 193 -1.82 -4.18 -3.86
C PHE A 193 -3.05 -4.58 -3.04
N LEU A 194 -3.33 -5.88 -2.92
CA LEU A 194 -4.43 -6.43 -2.12
C LEU A 194 -4.00 -6.66 -0.68
N LEU A 195 -4.98 -6.86 0.21
CA LEU A 195 -4.78 -7.18 1.61
C LEU A 195 -4.73 -8.69 1.84
N HIS A 196 -3.64 -9.18 2.43
CA HIS A 196 -3.45 -10.59 2.75
C HIS A 196 -3.17 -10.81 4.23
N ASP A 197 -3.65 -11.92 4.76
CA ASP A 197 -3.25 -12.41 6.09
C ASP A 197 -2.12 -13.43 5.92
N ILE A 198 -0.90 -12.98 6.15
CA ILE A 198 0.30 -13.82 6.12
C ILE A 198 0.83 -14.11 7.53
N GLY A 199 0.00 -13.97 8.57
CA GLY A 199 0.39 -14.17 9.97
C GLY A 199 1.19 -13.03 10.60
N THR A 200 1.29 -11.87 9.93
CA THR A 200 1.97 -10.66 10.43
C THR A 200 1.04 -9.47 10.55
N GLY A 201 -0.28 -9.70 10.68
CA GLY A 201 -1.23 -8.64 10.97
C GLY A 201 -0.94 -7.92 12.29
N ASP A 202 -1.39 -6.68 12.40
CA ASP A 202 -1.22 -5.86 13.62
C ASP A 202 -2.51 -5.70 14.44
N GLY A 203 -3.59 -6.39 14.05
CA GLY A 203 -4.89 -6.32 14.73
C GLY A 203 -5.66 -5.02 14.51
N ILE A 204 -5.16 -4.09 13.71
CA ILE A 204 -5.77 -2.77 13.48
C ILE A 204 -6.50 -2.78 12.11
N PRO A 205 -7.83 -2.65 12.08
CA PRO A 205 -8.57 -2.57 10.82
C PRO A 205 -8.36 -1.21 10.13
N ILE A 206 -8.78 -1.09 8.86
CA ILE A 206 -8.79 0.18 8.11
C ILE A 206 -9.55 1.25 8.92
N GLN A 207 -10.72 0.88 9.43
CA GLN A 207 -11.54 1.69 10.35
C GLN A 207 -12.18 0.75 11.39
N PRO A 208 -12.50 1.25 12.59
CA PRO A 208 -13.11 0.46 13.66
C PRO A 208 -14.62 0.24 13.43
N THR A 209 -14.99 -0.27 12.25
CA THR A 209 -16.38 -0.56 11.86
C THR A 209 -16.54 -2.05 11.53
N PRO A 210 -17.76 -2.61 11.62
CA PRO A 210 -18.02 -3.99 11.22
C PRO A 210 -17.64 -4.29 9.76
N GLU A 211 -17.77 -3.32 8.87
CA GLU A 211 -17.42 -3.42 7.45
C GLU A 211 -15.93 -3.72 7.24
N PHE A 212 -15.04 -3.08 8.02
CA PHE A 212 -13.59 -3.25 7.88
C PHE A 212 -12.99 -4.23 8.90
N ALA A 213 -13.80 -4.91 9.72
CA ALA A 213 -13.30 -5.77 10.79
C ALA A 213 -12.35 -6.89 10.27
N GLU A 214 -12.62 -7.45 9.09
CA GLU A 214 -11.78 -8.50 8.50
C GLU A 214 -10.38 -8.02 8.04
N THR A 215 -10.16 -6.71 7.97
CA THR A 215 -8.87 -6.12 7.58
C THR A 215 -7.86 -6.07 8.72
N ALA A 216 -8.29 -6.35 9.96
CA ALA A 216 -7.48 -6.19 11.17
C ALA A 216 -6.12 -6.92 11.10
N ASN A 217 -6.13 -8.17 10.64
CA ASN A 217 -4.90 -8.97 10.53
C ASN A 217 -4.30 -9.00 9.12
N LYS A 218 -4.85 -8.23 8.19
CA LYS A 218 -4.38 -8.22 6.81
C LYS A 218 -3.44 -7.04 6.56
N MET A 219 -2.46 -7.24 5.71
CA MET A 219 -1.51 -6.22 5.27
C MET A 219 -1.46 -6.19 3.75
N ARG A 220 -1.27 -5.00 3.18
CA ARG A 220 -1.13 -4.83 1.75
C ARG A 220 0.16 -5.51 1.27
N THR A 221 0.09 -6.27 0.19
CA THR A 221 1.28 -6.79 -0.49
C THR A 221 2.19 -5.64 -0.90
N ALA A 222 3.34 -5.48 -0.24
CA ALA A 222 4.27 -4.40 -0.55
C ALA A 222 4.96 -4.67 -1.91
N PRO A 223 5.11 -3.66 -2.78
CA PRO A 223 5.79 -3.85 -4.05
C PRO A 223 7.29 -4.11 -3.84
N LEU A 224 7.80 -5.16 -4.51
CA LEU A 224 9.21 -5.57 -4.41
C LEU A 224 10.15 -4.76 -5.31
N TRP A 225 9.63 -3.84 -6.14
CA TRP A 225 10.51 -2.91 -6.83
C TRP A 225 11.35 -2.07 -5.85
N GLY A 226 12.65 -1.93 -6.12
CA GLY A 226 13.55 -1.24 -5.20
C GLY A 226 13.86 -1.99 -3.90
N LEU A 227 13.45 -3.27 -3.74
CA LEU A 227 13.78 -4.10 -2.56
C LEU A 227 15.27 -4.08 -2.22
N ARG A 228 16.15 -4.08 -3.24
CA ARG A 228 17.62 -4.02 -3.08
C ARG A 228 18.16 -2.82 -2.30
N ALA A 229 17.36 -1.76 -2.16
CA ALA A 229 17.75 -0.54 -1.47
C ALA A 229 17.19 -0.47 -0.03
N ARG A 230 16.53 -1.53 0.44
CA ARG A 230 15.95 -1.60 1.79
C ARG A 230 16.78 -2.48 2.70
N ASN A 231 16.98 -2.02 3.92
CA ASN A 231 17.68 -2.73 5.00
C ASN A 231 16.75 -3.18 6.14
N ARG A 232 15.47 -2.82 6.07
CA ARG A 232 14.39 -3.29 6.95
C ARG A 232 13.18 -3.66 6.10
N LEU A 233 12.60 -4.82 6.40
CA LEU A 233 11.53 -5.46 5.64
C LEU A 233 10.32 -5.74 6.53
N MET A 234 9.22 -6.16 5.91
CA MET A 234 7.89 -6.26 6.51
C MET A 234 7.33 -4.90 6.93
N HIS A 235 6.08 -4.86 7.39
CA HIS A 235 5.43 -3.62 7.81
C HIS A 235 6.07 -3.06 9.10
N ASP A 236 6.50 -3.93 10.01
CA ASP A 236 7.09 -3.58 11.31
C ASP A 236 8.59 -3.24 11.26
N GLY A 237 9.28 -3.59 10.18
CA GLY A 237 10.71 -3.36 10.03
C GLY A 237 11.61 -4.26 10.86
N PHE A 238 11.11 -5.41 11.33
CA PHE A 238 11.86 -6.35 12.17
C PHE A 238 12.58 -7.47 11.39
N SER A 239 12.51 -7.47 10.06
CA SER A 239 13.29 -8.38 9.21
C SER A 239 14.42 -7.64 8.51
N PHE A 240 15.66 -8.12 8.68
CA PHE A 240 16.88 -7.48 8.18
C PHE A 240 17.47 -8.19 6.96
N THR A 241 17.01 -9.41 6.66
CA THR A 241 17.35 -10.15 5.45
C THR A 241 16.11 -10.58 4.69
N LYS A 242 16.25 -10.80 3.37
CA LYS A 242 15.16 -11.35 2.55
C LYS A 242 14.68 -12.69 3.10
N ASN A 243 15.60 -13.56 3.51
CA ASN A 243 15.26 -14.86 4.08
C ASN A 243 14.43 -14.71 5.36
N GLU A 244 14.83 -13.84 6.30
CA GLU A 244 14.02 -13.55 7.50
C GLU A 244 12.61 -13.08 7.16
N ALA A 245 12.46 -12.23 6.14
CA ALA A 245 11.14 -11.79 5.68
C ALA A 245 10.33 -12.96 5.09
N ILE A 246 10.95 -13.80 4.25
CA ILE A 246 10.31 -14.98 3.64
C ILE A 246 9.87 -15.97 4.73
N GLN A 247 10.68 -16.25 5.75
CA GLN A 247 10.31 -17.17 6.83
C GLN A 247 9.11 -16.67 7.66
N ARG A 248 8.80 -15.37 7.63
CA ARG A 248 7.63 -14.79 8.30
C ARG A 248 6.36 -14.82 7.44
N HIS A 249 6.42 -15.32 6.21
CA HIS A 249 5.22 -15.57 5.41
C HIS A 249 4.56 -16.85 5.92
N ASP A 250 3.42 -16.69 6.57
CA ASP A 250 2.59 -17.78 7.08
C ASP A 250 1.16 -17.63 6.55
N GLY A 251 0.16 -18.26 7.19
CA GLY A 251 -1.25 -18.09 6.80
C GLY A 251 -1.48 -18.39 5.32
N GLN A 252 -1.96 -17.40 4.56
CA GLN A 252 -2.18 -17.53 3.11
C GLN A 252 -0.91 -17.82 2.30
N ALA A 253 0.28 -17.61 2.87
CA ALA A 253 1.56 -17.81 2.20
C ALA A 253 2.41 -18.95 2.80
N ALA A 254 1.87 -19.74 3.75
CA ALA A 254 2.60 -20.81 4.42
C ALA A 254 3.17 -21.86 3.44
N ASP A 255 2.35 -22.32 2.50
CA ASP A 255 2.76 -23.32 1.49
C ASP A 255 3.88 -22.78 0.58
N VAL A 256 3.85 -21.48 0.25
CA VAL A 256 4.88 -20.82 -0.56
C VAL A 256 6.19 -20.70 0.21
N ARG A 257 6.15 -20.38 1.51
CA ARG A 257 7.33 -20.39 2.38
C ARG A 257 7.93 -21.80 2.46
N ASP A 258 7.10 -22.82 2.61
CA ASP A 258 7.56 -24.20 2.73
C ASP A 258 8.16 -24.70 1.40
N ALA A 259 7.58 -24.32 0.26
CA ALA A 259 8.16 -24.56 -1.06
C ALA A 259 9.51 -23.84 -1.23
N PHE A 260 9.64 -22.58 -0.79
CA PHE A 260 10.94 -21.89 -0.75
C PHE A 260 11.96 -22.66 0.09
N ASN A 261 11.57 -23.21 1.23
CA ASN A 261 12.47 -23.96 2.10
C ASN A 261 12.97 -25.26 1.46
N ALA A 262 12.17 -25.87 0.58
CA ALA A 262 12.53 -27.08 -0.17
C ALA A 262 13.49 -26.85 -1.34
N LEU A 263 13.67 -25.60 -1.78
CA LEU A 263 14.62 -25.25 -2.85
C LEU A 263 16.07 -25.53 -2.44
N ASP A 264 16.91 -25.82 -3.42
CA ASP A 264 18.35 -25.91 -3.20
C ASP A 264 19.00 -24.52 -3.03
N ASP A 265 20.28 -24.49 -2.63
CA ASP A 265 21.00 -23.24 -2.38
C ASP A 265 21.18 -22.38 -3.64
N THR A 266 21.23 -23.00 -4.82
CA THR A 266 21.37 -22.29 -6.10
C THR A 266 20.07 -21.58 -6.44
N GLU A 267 18.94 -22.28 -6.36
CA GLU A 267 17.61 -21.73 -6.59
C GLU A 267 17.30 -20.59 -5.60
N LYS A 268 17.62 -20.78 -4.31
CA LYS A 268 17.48 -19.73 -3.29
C LYS A 268 18.33 -18.50 -3.59
N ALA A 269 19.56 -18.68 -4.10
CA ALA A 269 20.44 -17.57 -4.45
C ALA A 269 19.98 -16.79 -5.70
N GLN A 270 19.18 -17.42 -6.58
CA GLN A 270 18.64 -16.79 -7.78
C GLN A 270 17.42 -15.89 -7.51
N LEU A 271 16.79 -15.98 -6.32
CA LEU A 271 15.66 -15.15 -5.87
C LEU A 271 16.07 -13.78 -5.23
#